data_AF-A0A819S927-F1
#
_entry.id   AF-A0A819S927-F1
#
_cell.length_a   1.000
_cell.length_b   1.000
_cell.length_c   1.000
_cell.angle_alpha   90.00
_cell.angle_beta   90.00
_cell.angle_gamma   90.00
#
_symmetry.space_group_name_H-M   'P 1'
#
loop_
_entity.id
_entity.type
_entity.pdbx_description
1 polymer ?
#
loop_
_entity_poly.entity_id
_entity_poly.type
_entity_poly.pdbx_seq_one_letter_code
_entity_poly.pdbx_strand_id
1 'polypeptide(L)'
;MIIQSVFIQFFLVASVFLANAQYPVPIPPGGRMAVHGWLILPWDTNVTDGPIQAWFSHHVPEFGIDSPHNFQIILNGLLTPLSCFNTEPIPKPIPIPYPPHDKLLQYEYTITPPPAFSLNDLLLENLTEFKGVIYNGSFDTTYQRIPLALGTLTIRQLTTAAYLNDSQLIPSYPDLRYLSYPRDMSSSGATKPFQHMYFVHEIHLVPDFNHIIHVSIDTTQCHCDRKYPLLCNNKRILQQIRTPGVEWSFPTLTNDVEHRLLPPMIIKGRIINGPVLCPITVLESIHCMIGPNFDEKC
;
A
#
# COMPACT_ATOMS: atom_id res chain seq x y z
N MET A 1 41.06 -43.19 -36.02
CA MET A 1 40.27 -42.12 -36.64
C MET A 1 39.15 -41.80 -35.68
N ILE A 2 39.26 -40.65 -35.01
CA ILE A 2 38.60 -40.33 -33.74
C ILE A 2 37.22 -39.71 -34.03
N ILE A 3 36.17 -40.31 -33.47
CA ILE A 3 34.80 -39.79 -33.52
C ILE A 3 34.71 -38.68 -32.48
N GLN A 4 34.57 -37.43 -32.92
CA GLN A 4 34.29 -36.29 -32.06
C GLN A 4 32.86 -36.38 -31.54
N SER A 5 32.72 -36.68 -30.25
CA SER A 5 31.47 -36.53 -29.51
C SER A 5 31.15 -35.04 -29.33
N VAL A 6 30.06 -34.60 -29.94
CA VAL A 6 29.47 -33.28 -29.70
C VAL A 6 28.78 -33.33 -28.33
N PHE A 7 29.44 -32.81 -27.31
CA PHE A 7 28.81 -32.49 -26.03
C PHE A 7 27.98 -31.21 -26.20
N ILE A 8 26.67 -31.35 -26.40
CA ILE A 8 25.72 -30.24 -26.28
C ILE A 8 25.57 -29.96 -24.79
N GLN A 9 26.31 -28.96 -24.33
CA GLN A 9 26.20 -28.42 -22.99
C GLN A 9 24.88 -27.62 -22.92
N PHE A 10 23.83 -28.25 -22.39
CA PHE A 10 22.61 -27.57 -21.97
C PHE A 10 22.98 -26.57 -20.85
N PHE A 11 23.28 -25.33 -21.22
CA PHE A 11 23.21 -24.22 -20.28
C PHE A 11 21.74 -24.03 -19.92
N LEU A 12 21.33 -24.70 -18.85
CA LEU A 12 20.18 -24.30 -18.05
C LEU A 12 20.54 -22.93 -17.45
N VAL A 13 20.24 -21.87 -18.21
CA VAL A 13 20.12 -20.53 -17.66
C VAL A 13 18.91 -20.61 -16.73
N ALA A 14 19.16 -20.98 -15.49
CA ALA A 14 18.26 -20.69 -14.40
C ALA A 14 18.22 -19.16 -14.29
N SER A 15 17.35 -18.56 -15.11
CA SER A 15 16.89 -17.21 -14.89
C SER A 15 16.21 -17.25 -13.52
N VAL A 16 16.99 -16.94 -12.49
CA VAL A 16 16.45 -16.42 -11.23
C VAL A 16 15.80 -15.11 -11.63
N PHE A 17 14.56 -15.20 -12.07
CA PHE A 17 13.64 -14.10 -11.98
C PHE A 17 13.59 -13.80 -10.48
N LEU A 18 14.39 -12.84 -10.03
CA LEU A 18 14.05 -12.00 -8.89
C LEU A 18 12.75 -11.30 -9.30
N ALA A 19 11.65 -12.04 -9.21
CA ALA A 19 10.33 -11.46 -9.27
C ALA A 19 10.29 -10.49 -8.09
N ASN A 20 10.07 -9.21 -8.38
CA ASN A 20 9.54 -8.26 -7.42
C ASN A 20 8.20 -8.83 -6.95
N ALA A 21 8.25 -9.76 -6.00
CA ALA A 21 7.12 -10.60 -5.63
C ALA A 21 6.19 -9.75 -4.78
N GLN A 22 5.32 -9.00 -5.44
CA GLN A 22 4.19 -8.26 -4.88
C GLN A 22 3.04 -9.18 -4.43
N TYR A 23 3.38 -10.40 -3.96
CA TYR A 23 2.51 -11.57 -3.69
C TYR A 23 2.38 -12.56 -4.87
N PRO A 24 2.42 -13.90 -4.63
CA PRO A 24 2.70 -14.56 -3.35
C PRO A 24 4.15 -14.35 -2.89
N VAL A 25 4.33 -14.22 -1.57
CA VAL A 25 5.63 -14.06 -0.91
C VAL A 25 6.04 -15.33 -0.16
N PRO A 26 7.33 -15.55 0.14
CA PRO A 26 7.76 -16.66 0.97
C PRO A 26 7.04 -16.65 2.33
N ILE A 27 6.58 -17.82 2.76
CA ILE A 27 5.92 -18.00 4.05
C ILE A 27 6.98 -18.06 5.15
N PRO A 28 6.97 -17.15 6.14
CA PRO A 28 7.97 -17.15 7.19
C PRO A 28 7.85 -18.38 8.12
N PRO A 29 8.99 -18.86 8.65
CA PRO A 29 8.98 -19.96 9.61
C PRO A 29 8.25 -19.55 10.89
N GLY A 30 7.45 -20.47 11.44
CA GLY A 30 6.79 -20.31 12.74
C GLY A 30 5.62 -19.32 12.78
N GLY A 31 5.12 -18.83 11.64
CA GLY A 31 3.93 -17.98 11.57
C GLY A 31 4.13 -16.53 12.01
N ARG A 32 5.16 -16.26 12.83
CA ARG A 32 5.50 -14.94 13.38
C ARG A 32 4.30 -14.27 14.05
N MET A 33 3.85 -14.88 15.15
CA MET A 33 2.72 -14.40 15.95
C MET A 33 2.99 -13.01 16.50
N ALA A 34 2.21 -12.01 16.08
CA ALA A 34 2.32 -10.66 16.61
C ALA A 34 0.99 -9.91 16.55
N VAL A 35 0.95 -8.76 17.22
CA VAL A 35 -0.13 -7.78 17.06
C VAL A 35 0.27 -6.86 15.91
N HIS A 36 -0.47 -6.93 14.80
CA HIS A 36 -0.19 -6.10 13.62
C HIS A 36 -1.10 -4.87 13.62
N GLY A 37 -0.49 -3.69 13.63
CA GLY A 37 -1.18 -2.43 13.48
C GLY A 37 -1.52 -2.11 12.03
N TRP A 38 -2.64 -1.44 11.79
CA TRP A 38 -3.05 -1.05 10.44
C TRP A 38 -3.43 0.43 10.39
N LEU A 39 -2.85 1.16 9.44
CA LEU A 39 -3.31 2.47 9.02
C LEU A 39 -4.57 2.29 8.18
N ILE A 40 -5.64 3.01 8.53
CA ILE A 40 -6.91 3.02 7.83
C ILE A 40 -6.86 4.13 6.78
N LEU A 41 -7.01 3.77 5.51
CA LEU A 41 -7.02 4.67 4.36
C LEU A 41 -8.41 4.60 3.69
N PRO A 42 -9.39 5.40 4.16
CA PRO A 42 -10.79 5.23 3.77
C PRO A 42 -11.02 5.53 2.30
N TRP A 43 -12.04 4.88 1.74
CA TRP A 43 -12.50 5.15 0.37
C TRP A 43 -13.46 6.35 0.34
N ASP A 44 -13.55 6.99 -0.82
CA ASP A 44 -14.59 7.97 -1.11
C ASP A 44 -15.92 7.22 -1.24
N THR A 45 -16.83 7.41 -0.30
CA THR A 45 -18.17 6.83 -0.32
C THR A 45 -19.22 7.84 0.11
N ASN A 46 -20.44 7.64 -0.38
CA ASN A 46 -21.61 8.44 -0.01
C ASN A 46 -22.33 7.90 1.23
N VAL A 47 -21.86 6.79 1.80
CA VAL A 47 -22.49 6.14 2.97
C VAL A 47 -21.85 6.71 4.23
N THR A 48 -22.57 7.53 5.00
CA THR A 48 -22.07 8.17 6.24
C THR A 48 -22.22 7.32 7.49
N ASP A 49 -23.21 6.43 7.52
CA ASP A 49 -23.66 5.74 8.75
C ASP A 49 -23.49 4.20 8.67
N GLY A 50 -22.55 3.73 7.85
CA GLY A 50 -22.35 2.31 7.56
C GLY A 50 -20.92 1.82 7.80
N PRO A 51 -20.64 0.55 7.47
CA PRO A 51 -19.29 0.02 7.48
C PRO A 51 -18.36 0.83 6.58
N ILE A 52 -17.14 1.07 7.05
CA ILE A 52 -16.14 1.84 6.31
C ILE A 52 -15.39 0.89 5.39
N GLN A 53 -15.46 1.15 4.08
CA GLN A 53 -14.56 0.50 3.14
C GLN A 53 -13.26 1.30 3.05
N ALA A 54 -12.13 0.60 3.12
CA ALA A 54 -10.82 1.23 3.16
C ALA A 54 -9.73 0.30 2.61
N TRP A 55 -8.60 0.91 2.26
CA TRP A 55 -7.33 0.20 2.24
C TRP A 55 -6.76 0.19 3.67
N PHE A 56 -6.08 -0.90 4.03
CA PHE A 56 -5.42 -1.04 5.31
C PHE A 56 -3.95 -1.32 5.03
N SER A 57 -3.09 -0.39 5.42
CA SER A 57 -1.64 -0.52 5.26
C SER A 57 -1.04 -0.95 6.59
N HIS A 58 -0.18 -1.96 6.58
CA HIS A 58 0.52 -2.42 7.77
C HIS A 58 1.37 -1.27 8.31
N HIS A 59 1.05 -0.84 9.54
CA HIS A 59 1.57 0.36 10.16
C HIS A 59 2.95 0.04 10.75
N VAL A 60 4.00 0.61 10.14
CA VAL A 60 5.42 0.45 10.52
C VAL A 60 5.96 -0.96 10.24
N PRO A 61 6.25 -1.29 8.97
CA PRO A 61 7.04 -2.48 8.69
C PRO A 61 8.49 -2.22 9.12
N GLU A 62 9.23 -3.24 9.53
CA GLU A 62 10.61 -3.08 10.02
C GLU A 62 11.56 -4.06 9.35
N PHE A 63 12.82 -3.66 9.18
CA PHE A 63 13.84 -4.56 8.65
C PHE A 63 14.39 -5.43 9.78
N GLY A 64 14.07 -6.72 9.73
CA GLY A 64 14.65 -7.72 10.61
C GLY A 64 14.30 -9.12 10.12
N ILE A 65 15.31 -9.98 9.94
CA ILE A 65 15.09 -11.32 9.39
C ILE A 65 14.11 -12.11 10.26
N ASP A 66 14.13 -11.94 11.58
CA ASP A 66 13.23 -12.65 12.51
C ASP A 66 12.01 -11.81 12.93
N SER A 67 11.86 -10.59 12.41
CA SER A 67 10.78 -9.69 12.79
C SER A 67 9.43 -10.18 12.24
N PRO A 68 8.36 -10.19 13.04
CA PRO A 68 7.00 -10.40 12.52
C PRO A 68 6.54 -9.28 11.58
N HIS A 69 7.19 -8.11 11.58
CA HIS A 69 6.80 -6.91 10.86
C HIS A 69 7.60 -6.65 9.58
N ASN A 70 8.43 -7.60 9.12
CA ASN A 70 9.28 -7.44 7.93
C ASN A 70 8.55 -7.64 6.59
N PHE A 71 7.33 -7.15 6.51
CA PHE A 71 6.54 -7.15 5.29
C PHE A 71 5.83 -5.82 5.12
N GLN A 72 5.90 -5.28 3.92
CA GLN A 72 4.96 -4.26 3.48
C GLN A 72 3.67 -4.94 3.02
N ILE A 73 2.57 -4.69 3.72
CA ILE A 73 1.28 -5.35 3.44
C ILE A 73 0.19 -4.31 3.25
N ILE A 74 -0.62 -4.49 2.21
CA ILE A 74 -1.84 -3.70 1.97
C ILE A 74 -2.99 -4.65 1.65
N LEU A 75 -4.10 -4.45 2.36
CA LEU A 75 -5.33 -5.20 2.15
C LEU A 75 -6.53 -4.28 1.91
N ASN A 76 -7.49 -4.79 1.16
CA ASN A 76 -8.83 -4.23 1.03
C ASN A 76 -9.70 -4.85 2.13
N GLY A 77 -10.41 -4.01 2.87
CA GLY A 77 -11.29 -4.50 3.92
C GLY A 77 -12.53 -3.66 4.14
N LEU A 78 -13.41 -4.20 4.98
CA LEU A 78 -14.61 -3.55 5.47
C LEU A 78 -14.57 -3.49 6.99
N LEU A 79 -14.63 -2.28 7.53
CA LEU A 79 -14.61 -2.03 8.97
C LEU A 79 -16.03 -1.78 9.48
N THR A 80 -16.55 -2.72 10.27
CA THR A 80 -17.92 -2.68 10.79
C THR A 80 -17.90 -2.34 12.28
N PRO A 81 -18.68 -1.35 12.75
CA PRO A 81 -18.73 -1.02 14.18
C PRO A 81 -19.29 -2.17 15.01
N LEU A 82 -18.76 -2.32 16.22
CA LEU A 82 -19.26 -3.26 17.24
C LEU A 82 -19.93 -2.48 18.37
N SER A 83 -21.09 -2.97 18.83
CA SER A 83 -21.70 -2.45 20.05
C SER A 83 -20.78 -2.73 21.24
N CYS A 84 -20.43 -1.67 21.98
CA CYS A 84 -19.59 -1.78 23.16
C CYS A 84 -20.36 -2.31 24.38
N PHE A 85 -21.69 -2.27 24.33
CA PHE A 85 -22.58 -2.68 25.41
C PHE A 85 -23.74 -3.52 24.89
N ASN A 86 -24.13 -4.54 25.65
CA ASN A 86 -25.31 -5.38 25.38
C ASN A 86 -26.63 -4.59 25.37
N THR A 87 -26.59 -3.31 25.74
CA THR A 87 -27.73 -2.39 25.80
C THR A 87 -27.90 -1.52 24.54
N GLU A 88 -26.93 -1.50 23.62
CA GLU A 88 -27.04 -0.78 22.35
C GLU A 88 -27.45 -1.76 21.23
N PRO A 89 -28.73 -1.75 20.79
CA PRO A 89 -29.22 -2.69 19.77
C PRO A 89 -28.62 -2.45 18.38
N ILE A 90 -28.07 -1.25 18.15
CA ILE A 90 -27.43 -0.86 16.88
C ILE A 90 -26.08 -0.20 17.22
N PRO A 91 -24.96 -0.73 16.71
CA PRO A 91 -23.65 -0.11 16.89
C PRO A 91 -23.63 1.30 16.30
N LYS A 92 -23.04 2.26 17.02
CA LYS A 92 -22.84 3.62 16.49
C LYS A 92 -21.85 3.60 15.33
N PRO A 93 -22.01 4.47 14.30
CA PRO A 93 -21.02 4.63 13.24
C PRO A 93 -19.63 4.94 13.80
N ILE A 94 -18.60 4.46 13.11
CA ILE A 94 -17.21 4.73 13.48
C ILE A 94 -16.90 6.18 13.06
N PRO A 95 -16.45 7.06 13.98
CA PRO A 95 -16.29 8.49 13.70
C PRO A 95 -14.97 8.78 12.97
N ILE A 96 -14.72 8.09 11.86
CA ILE A 96 -13.63 8.42 10.92
C ILE A 96 -14.25 9.24 9.79
N PRO A 97 -13.83 10.50 9.59
CA PRO A 97 -14.31 11.29 8.47
C PRO A 97 -13.88 10.63 7.17
N TYR A 98 -14.79 10.57 6.20
CA TYR A 98 -14.38 10.26 4.84
C TYR A 98 -13.41 11.31 4.36
N PRO A 99 -12.37 10.89 3.64
CA PRO A 99 -11.36 11.82 3.20
C PRO A 99 -12.02 12.87 2.29
N PRO A 100 -11.82 14.16 2.54
CA PRO A 100 -12.42 15.19 1.72
C PRO A 100 -11.88 15.09 0.29
N HIS A 101 -12.65 15.56 -0.70
CA HIS A 101 -12.15 15.66 -2.08
C HIS A 101 -11.13 16.80 -2.23
N ASP A 102 -11.28 17.85 -1.42
CA ASP A 102 -10.61 19.16 -1.55
C ASP A 102 -9.91 19.62 -0.26
N LYS A 103 -9.92 18.79 0.79
CA LYS A 103 -9.28 19.07 2.09
C LYS A 103 -8.45 17.87 2.55
N LEU A 104 -7.44 18.18 3.35
CA LEU A 104 -6.43 17.25 3.85
C LEU A 104 -6.97 16.41 5.02
N LEU A 105 -6.67 15.11 5.04
CA LEU A 105 -6.84 14.21 6.19
C LEU A 105 -5.76 14.52 7.24
N GLN A 106 -5.99 15.54 8.05
CA GLN A 106 -5.03 15.98 9.08
C GLN A 106 -4.64 14.92 10.13
N TYR A 107 -5.24 13.73 10.12
CA TYR A 107 -5.06 12.70 11.14
C TYR A 107 -4.88 11.31 10.53
N GLU A 108 -3.93 10.55 11.09
CA GLU A 108 -3.84 9.11 10.90
C GLU A 108 -4.93 8.41 11.72
N TYR A 109 -5.66 7.48 11.10
CA TYR A 109 -6.59 6.59 11.79
C TYR A 109 -6.03 5.18 11.78
N THR A 110 -6.07 4.51 12.92
CA THR A 110 -5.45 3.19 13.06
C THR A 110 -6.40 2.18 13.66
N ILE A 111 -6.23 0.91 13.31
CA ILE A 111 -6.86 -0.22 14.01
C ILE A 111 -5.79 -1.17 14.55
N THR A 112 -5.98 -1.59 15.80
CA THR A 112 -5.15 -2.62 16.43
C THR A 112 -6.04 -3.79 16.86
N PRO A 113 -5.84 -4.99 16.31
CA PRO A 113 -6.55 -6.18 16.76
C PRO A 113 -5.86 -6.86 17.95
N PRO A 114 -6.52 -6.99 19.11
CA PRO A 114 -6.20 -8.02 20.09
C PRO A 114 -7.03 -9.29 19.80
N PRO A 115 -6.48 -10.51 19.97
CA PRO A 115 -5.10 -10.87 20.32
C PRO A 115 -4.16 -10.91 19.09
N ALA A 116 -2.88 -11.22 19.32
CA ALA A 116 -1.92 -11.51 18.26
C ALA A 116 -2.43 -12.63 17.32
N PHE A 117 -2.08 -12.52 16.04
CA PHE A 117 -2.42 -13.53 15.03
C PHE A 117 -1.17 -13.95 14.24
N SER A 118 -1.28 -15.07 13.52
CA SER A 118 -0.21 -15.60 12.68
C SER A 118 -0.17 -14.84 11.36
N LEU A 119 0.97 -14.25 11.03
CA LEU A 119 1.18 -13.64 9.72
C LEU A 119 0.96 -14.66 8.58
N ASN A 120 1.28 -15.94 8.80
CA ASN A 120 1.00 -16.98 7.81
C ASN A 120 -0.50 -17.15 7.56
N ASP A 121 -1.35 -16.99 8.57
CA ASP A 121 -2.81 -17.10 8.37
C ASP A 121 -3.31 -15.95 7.49
N LEU A 122 -2.71 -14.76 7.60
CA LEU A 122 -3.01 -13.65 6.70
C LEU A 122 -2.46 -13.89 5.29
N LEU A 123 -1.20 -14.28 5.16
CA LEU A 123 -0.54 -14.49 3.85
C LEU A 123 -1.09 -15.69 3.09
N LEU A 124 -1.67 -16.68 3.78
CA LEU A 124 -2.35 -17.83 3.19
C LEU A 124 -3.87 -17.62 3.05
N GLU A 125 -4.37 -16.43 3.35
CA GLU A 125 -5.79 -16.05 3.26
C GLU A 125 -6.72 -16.90 4.17
N ASN A 126 -6.17 -17.53 5.22
CA ASN A 126 -6.92 -18.26 6.24
C ASN A 126 -7.57 -17.30 7.26
N LEU A 127 -6.97 -16.12 7.47
CA LEU A 127 -7.51 -15.07 8.32
C LEU A 127 -8.39 -14.12 7.48
N THR A 128 -9.70 -14.17 7.72
CA THR A 128 -10.68 -13.37 6.97
C THR A 128 -11.29 -12.24 7.79
N GLU A 129 -11.15 -12.26 9.11
CA GLU A 129 -11.60 -11.19 9.98
C GLU A 129 -10.82 -11.09 11.27
N PHE A 130 -10.75 -9.88 11.84
CA PHE A 130 -10.31 -9.68 13.21
C PHE A 130 -11.05 -8.51 13.86
N LYS A 131 -11.21 -8.60 15.18
CA LYS A 131 -11.79 -7.53 16.00
C LYS A 131 -10.68 -6.62 16.51
N GLY A 132 -10.94 -5.33 16.59
CA GLY A 132 -9.93 -4.36 17.02
C GLY A 132 -10.52 -3.09 17.62
N VAL A 133 -9.62 -2.31 18.20
CA VAL A 133 -9.89 -0.95 18.66
C VAL A 133 -9.44 0.02 17.58
N ILE A 134 -10.32 0.94 17.20
CA ILE A 134 -10.07 2.03 16.27
C ILE A 134 -9.56 3.24 17.06
N TYR A 135 -8.52 3.90 16.58
CA TYR A 135 -7.93 5.09 17.19
C TYR A 135 -7.86 6.25 16.21
N ASN A 136 -8.00 7.47 16.73
CA ASN A 136 -7.45 8.68 16.12
C ASN A 136 -6.00 8.83 16.61
N GLY A 137 -5.04 8.76 15.70
CA GLY A 137 -3.62 8.84 15.98
C GLY A 137 -2.81 7.65 15.45
N SER A 138 -1.54 7.93 15.17
CA SER A 138 -0.51 6.97 14.74
C SER A 138 -0.05 6.05 15.89
N PHE A 139 0.44 4.84 15.58
CA PHE A 139 1.17 4.00 16.55
C PHE A 139 2.47 4.66 17.03
N ASP A 140 3.08 5.51 16.22
CA ASP A 140 4.37 6.17 16.50
C ASP A 140 4.25 7.20 17.64
N THR A 141 3.03 7.63 17.92
CA THR A 141 2.71 8.59 18.98
C THR A 141 1.75 7.95 19.96
N THR A 142 2.18 6.89 20.63
CA THR A 142 1.33 6.00 21.44
C THR A 142 0.50 6.75 22.50
N TYR A 143 1.06 7.82 23.11
CA TYR A 143 0.37 8.66 24.09
C TYR A 143 -0.67 9.63 23.49
N GLN A 144 -0.72 9.76 22.17
CA GLN A 144 -1.65 10.63 21.44
C GLN A 144 -2.79 9.85 20.77
N ARG A 145 -2.85 8.52 20.94
CA ARG A 145 -3.90 7.68 20.36
C ARG A 145 -5.16 7.75 21.20
N ILE A 146 -6.23 8.31 20.62
CA ILE A 146 -7.54 8.41 21.27
C ILE A 146 -8.42 7.26 20.76
N PRO A 147 -8.84 6.30 21.61
CA PRO A 147 -9.75 5.25 21.18
C PRO A 147 -11.11 5.85 20.78
N LEU A 148 -11.59 5.47 19.60
CA LEU A 148 -12.82 5.99 19.01
C LEU A 148 -13.97 4.98 19.07
N ALA A 149 -13.68 3.72 18.73
CA ALA A 149 -14.69 2.68 18.58
C ALA A 149 -14.07 1.28 18.67
N LEU A 150 -14.93 0.28 18.87
CA LEU A 150 -14.63 -1.12 18.59
C LEU A 150 -15.18 -1.49 17.22
N GLY A 151 -14.48 -2.35 16.50
CA GLY A 151 -14.95 -2.81 15.20
C GLY A 151 -14.40 -4.17 14.79
N THR A 152 -15.03 -4.76 13.79
CA THR A 152 -14.51 -5.92 13.07
C THR A 152 -13.99 -5.45 11.72
N LEU A 153 -12.72 -5.73 11.44
CA LEU A 153 -12.18 -5.65 10.09
C LEU A 153 -12.40 -7.00 9.39
N THR A 154 -13.25 -6.99 8.37
CA THR A 154 -13.36 -8.11 7.42
C THR A 154 -12.37 -7.88 6.28
N ILE A 155 -11.44 -8.81 6.11
CA ILE A 155 -10.45 -8.82 5.02
C ILE A 155 -11.16 -9.33 3.77
N ARG A 156 -11.23 -8.50 2.73
CA ARG A 156 -11.83 -8.86 1.45
C ARG A 156 -10.80 -9.39 0.46
N GLN A 157 -9.60 -8.81 0.49
CA GLN A 157 -8.52 -9.18 -0.42
C GLN A 157 -7.17 -8.71 0.12
N LEU A 158 -6.19 -9.60 0.16
CA LEU A 158 -4.78 -9.24 0.29
C LEU A 158 -4.29 -8.70 -1.05
N THR A 159 -4.01 -7.40 -1.12
CA THR A 159 -3.72 -6.70 -2.39
C THR A 159 -2.23 -6.61 -2.66
N THR A 160 -1.44 -6.45 -1.61
CA THR A 160 0.01 -6.36 -1.69
C THR A 160 0.62 -7.02 -0.48
N ALA A 161 1.63 -7.85 -0.71
CA ALA A 161 2.56 -8.31 0.30
C ALA A 161 3.95 -8.30 -0.34
N ALA A 162 4.90 -7.61 0.28
CA ALA A 162 6.29 -7.60 -0.15
C ALA A 162 7.16 -7.89 1.08
N TYR A 163 8.05 -8.87 0.95
CA TYR A 163 9.01 -9.21 2.00
C TYR A 163 10.11 -8.16 2.05
N LEU A 164 10.30 -7.55 3.21
CA LEU A 164 11.38 -6.61 3.46
C LEU A 164 12.63 -7.39 3.85
N ASN A 165 13.53 -7.51 2.87
CA ASN A 165 14.80 -8.15 3.08
C ASN A 165 15.84 -7.08 3.42
N ASP A 166 16.64 -7.33 4.46
CA ASP A 166 17.81 -6.50 4.82
C ASP A 166 19.05 -6.82 3.96
N SER A 167 18.92 -7.76 3.03
CA SER A 167 19.99 -8.14 2.12
C SER A 167 20.40 -7.01 1.18
N GLN A 168 21.68 -6.61 1.29
CA GLN A 168 22.34 -5.68 0.36
C GLN A 168 22.48 -6.22 -1.08
N LEU A 169 22.06 -7.47 -1.33
CA LEU A 169 22.13 -8.09 -2.66
C LEU A 169 20.99 -7.68 -3.59
N ILE A 170 19.95 -7.03 -3.05
CA ILE A 170 18.85 -6.52 -3.85
C ILE A 170 19.29 -5.20 -4.52
N PRO A 171 19.25 -5.10 -5.87
CA PRO A 171 19.65 -3.88 -6.55
C PRO A 171 18.78 -2.70 -6.14
N SER A 172 19.40 -1.61 -5.67
CA SER A 172 18.70 -0.36 -5.42
C SER A 172 18.11 0.19 -6.71
N TYR A 173 16.86 0.68 -6.66
CA TYR A 173 16.34 1.50 -7.74
C TYR A 173 16.79 2.95 -7.55
N PRO A 174 17.33 3.61 -8.58
CA PRO A 174 17.78 4.99 -8.45
C PRO A 174 16.61 5.96 -8.33
N ASP A 175 15.43 5.57 -8.83
CA ASP A 175 14.24 6.40 -8.90
C ASP A 175 13.28 6.12 -7.74
N LEU A 176 12.66 7.19 -7.24
CA LEU A 176 11.61 7.13 -6.22
C LEU A 176 10.36 6.39 -6.74
N ARG A 177 9.81 5.46 -5.93
CA ARG A 177 8.70 4.58 -6.33
C ARG A 177 7.57 4.50 -5.32
N TYR A 178 6.35 4.38 -5.85
CA TYR A 178 5.14 4.25 -5.05
C TYR A 178 4.16 3.25 -5.68
N LEU A 179 3.42 2.54 -4.84
CA LEU A 179 2.28 1.73 -5.20
C LEU A 179 0.99 2.55 -5.05
N SER A 180 0.13 2.54 -6.07
CA SER A 180 -1.12 3.34 -6.04
C SER A 180 -2.35 2.53 -5.64
N TYR A 181 -3.17 3.12 -4.77
CA TYR A 181 -4.45 2.56 -4.30
C TYR A 181 -5.57 3.60 -4.47
N PRO A 182 -6.53 3.38 -5.39
CA PRO A 182 -7.57 4.37 -5.64
C PRO A 182 -8.50 4.57 -4.45
N ARG A 183 -8.88 5.83 -4.18
CA ARG A 183 -9.86 6.16 -3.13
C ARG A 183 -11.29 5.84 -3.54
N ASP A 184 -11.60 5.85 -4.83
CA ASP A 184 -12.93 5.52 -5.36
C ASP A 184 -12.80 4.34 -6.33
N MET A 185 -13.34 3.19 -5.95
CA MET A 185 -13.40 1.97 -6.79
C MET A 185 -14.78 1.74 -7.41
N SER A 186 -15.72 2.68 -7.26
CA SER A 186 -17.06 2.57 -7.85
C SER A 186 -17.03 2.72 -9.37
N SER A 187 -18.09 2.27 -10.05
CA SER A 187 -18.24 2.46 -11.50
C SER A 187 -18.35 3.95 -11.87
N SER A 188 -18.99 4.78 -11.03
CA SER A 188 -19.10 6.22 -11.24
C SER A 188 -17.77 6.95 -11.05
N GLY A 189 -16.86 6.43 -10.22
CA GLY A 189 -15.48 6.92 -10.13
C GLY A 189 -14.72 6.84 -11.46
N ALA A 190 -15.09 5.90 -12.35
CA ALA A 190 -14.39 5.67 -13.62
C ALA A 190 -14.45 6.83 -14.60
N THR A 191 -15.45 7.70 -14.46
CA THR A 191 -15.73 8.79 -15.40
C THR A 191 -15.25 10.14 -14.90
N LYS A 192 -14.72 10.21 -13.68
CA LYS A 192 -14.22 11.47 -13.10
C LYS A 192 -12.89 11.87 -13.77
N PRO A 193 -12.70 13.16 -14.13
CA PRO A 193 -11.45 13.63 -14.72
C PRO A 193 -10.28 13.54 -13.73
N PHE A 194 -10.55 13.77 -12.45
CA PHE A 194 -9.58 13.64 -11.37
C PHE A 194 -9.77 12.32 -10.63
N GLN A 195 -8.69 11.57 -10.48
CA GLN A 195 -8.65 10.33 -9.71
C GLN A 195 -7.82 10.57 -8.45
N HIS A 196 -8.44 10.41 -7.28
CA HIS A 196 -7.75 10.50 -6.00
C HIS A 196 -7.20 9.14 -5.58
N MET A 197 -5.96 9.11 -5.10
CA MET A 197 -5.26 7.88 -4.75
C MET A 197 -4.42 8.05 -3.51
N TYR A 198 -4.23 6.95 -2.79
CA TYR A 198 -3.13 6.81 -1.87
C TYR A 198 -1.93 6.26 -2.63
N PHE A 199 -0.79 6.91 -2.47
CA PHE A 199 0.50 6.41 -2.95
C PHE A 199 1.26 5.95 -1.73
N VAL A 200 1.65 4.67 -1.72
CA VAL A 200 2.46 4.06 -0.65
C VAL A 200 3.84 3.76 -1.20
N HIS A 201 4.87 4.32 -0.58
CA HIS A 201 6.25 4.16 -1.01
C HIS A 201 6.65 2.68 -1.08
N GLU A 202 7.30 2.27 -2.16
CA GLU A 202 7.78 0.90 -2.30
C GLU A 202 9.05 0.71 -1.46
N ILE A 203 8.92 0.03 -0.31
CA ILE A 203 10.03 -0.20 0.61
C ILE A 203 10.83 -1.40 0.11
N HIS A 204 12.13 -1.21 -0.13
CA HIS A 204 12.94 -2.23 -0.81
C HIS A 204 14.36 -2.40 -0.28
N LEU A 205 14.98 -1.36 0.29
CA LEU A 205 16.40 -1.40 0.68
C LEU A 205 16.62 -0.75 2.05
N VAL A 206 17.55 -1.28 2.85
CA VAL A 206 18.01 -0.59 4.07
C VAL A 206 19.14 0.40 3.75
N PRO A 207 19.05 1.68 4.20
CA PRO A 207 17.90 2.33 4.83
C PRO A 207 16.83 2.74 3.81
N ASP A 208 15.56 2.72 4.24
CA ASP A 208 14.41 3.20 3.48
C ASP A 208 13.51 4.08 4.36
N PHE A 209 12.39 4.54 3.82
CA PHE A 209 11.36 5.26 4.57
C PHE A 209 9.95 4.77 4.18
N ASN A 210 9.03 4.74 5.14
CA ASN A 210 7.66 4.31 4.95
C ASN A 210 6.85 5.59 4.78
N HIS A 211 6.37 5.85 3.56
CA HIS A 211 5.68 7.10 3.26
C HIS A 211 4.38 6.85 2.52
N ILE A 212 3.30 7.41 3.05
CA ILE A 212 1.97 7.35 2.45
C ILE A 212 1.51 8.78 2.19
N ILE A 213 1.13 9.04 0.94
CA ILE A 213 0.66 10.35 0.50
C ILE A 213 -0.71 10.23 -0.16
N HIS A 214 -1.48 11.31 -0.11
CA HIS A 214 -2.67 11.49 -0.93
C HIS A 214 -2.30 12.28 -2.20
N VAL A 215 -2.70 11.75 -3.35
CA VAL A 215 -2.50 12.42 -4.64
C VAL A 215 -3.80 12.56 -5.41
N SER A 216 -3.80 13.50 -6.36
CA SER A 216 -4.80 13.60 -7.44
C SER A 216 -4.11 13.49 -8.80
N ILE A 217 -4.71 12.70 -9.69
CA ILE A 217 -4.26 12.48 -11.06
C ILE A 217 -5.31 13.05 -12.02
N ASP A 218 -4.91 14.03 -12.84
CA ASP A 218 -5.73 14.49 -13.95
C ASP A 218 -5.61 13.53 -15.14
N THR A 219 -6.61 12.69 -15.30
CA THR A 219 -6.65 11.65 -16.34
C THR A 219 -6.77 12.22 -17.75
N THR A 220 -7.20 13.48 -17.89
CA THR A 220 -7.29 14.14 -19.20
C THR A 220 -5.93 14.56 -19.74
N GLN A 221 -4.94 14.68 -18.85
CA GLN A 221 -3.55 15.02 -19.18
C GLN A 221 -2.63 13.80 -19.21
N CYS A 222 -3.15 12.62 -18.84
CA CYS A 222 -2.44 11.36 -18.98
C CYS A 222 -2.29 10.98 -20.45
N HIS A 223 -1.11 10.53 -20.82
CA HIS A 223 -0.80 10.06 -22.17
C HIS A 223 0.13 8.86 -22.12
N CYS A 224 0.24 8.15 -23.23
CA CYS A 224 1.16 7.04 -23.32
C CYS A 224 2.54 7.49 -23.79
N ASP A 225 3.58 6.84 -23.28
CA ASP A 225 4.92 6.88 -23.81
C ASP A 225 4.86 6.52 -25.31
N ARG A 226 5.51 7.35 -26.13
CA ARG A 226 5.49 7.29 -27.59
C ARG A 226 5.94 5.93 -28.14
N LYS A 227 6.61 5.13 -27.32
CA LYS A 227 7.06 3.77 -27.66
C LYS A 227 5.91 2.75 -27.85
N TYR A 228 4.70 3.02 -27.34
CA TYR A 228 3.59 2.04 -27.36
C TYR A 228 2.23 2.65 -27.80
N PRO A 229 2.12 3.24 -29.01
CA PRO A 229 0.93 3.96 -29.44
C PRO A 229 -0.31 3.06 -29.60
N LEU A 230 -0.14 1.80 -30.02
CA LEU A 230 -1.23 0.84 -30.20
C LEU A 230 -1.86 0.37 -28.88
N LEU A 231 -1.16 0.56 -27.76
CA LEU A 231 -1.67 0.23 -26.42
C LEU A 231 -2.34 1.45 -25.76
N CYS A 232 -2.44 2.59 -26.46
CA CYS A 232 -2.89 3.84 -25.88
C CYS A 232 -4.35 4.16 -26.19
N ASN A 233 -5.25 3.85 -25.27
CA ASN A 233 -6.59 4.41 -25.26
C ASN A 233 -6.98 4.82 -23.84
N ASN A 234 -7.87 5.81 -23.73
CA ASN A 234 -8.29 6.37 -22.44
C ASN A 234 -8.86 5.30 -21.50
N LYS A 235 -9.58 4.32 -22.03
CA LYS A 235 -10.13 3.21 -21.24
C LYS A 235 -9.02 2.40 -20.55
N ARG A 236 -7.95 2.09 -21.27
CA ARG A 236 -6.81 1.33 -20.74
C ARG A 236 -5.98 2.17 -19.78
N ILE A 237 -5.76 3.46 -20.08
CA ILE A 237 -5.11 4.39 -19.15
C ILE A 237 -5.86 4.40 -17.82
N LEU A 238 -7.18 4.62 -17.86
CA LEU A 238 -8.03 4.61 -16.67
C LEU A 238 -8.00 3.26 -15.95
N GLN A 239 -8.04 2.16 -16.69
CA GLN A 239 -7.97 0.82 -16.10
C GLN A 239 -6.63 0.61 -15.37
N GLN A 240 -5.51 1.00 -15.96
CA GLN A 240 -4.18 0.85 -15.34
C GLN A 240 -4.04 1.74 -14.11
N ILE A 241 -4.41 3.02 -14.23
CA ILE A 241 -4.38 3.98 -13.13
C ILE A 241 -5.22 3.49 -11.94
N ARG A 242 -6.40 2.90 -12.20
CA ARG A 242 -7.30 2.41 -11.16
C ARG A 242 -7.04 0.97 -10.70
N THR A 243 -5.99 0.32 -11.19
CA THR A 243 -5.61 -1.01 -10.69
C THR A 243 -4.86 -0.82 -9.36
N PRO A 244 -5.33 -1.42 -8.26
CA PRO A 244 -4.65 -1.33 -6.96
C PRO A 244 -3.25 -1.96 -7.02
N GLY A 245 -2.29 -1.38 -6.31
CA GLY A 245 -0.92 -1.89 -6.23
C GLY A 245 -0.07 -1.63 -7.47
N VAL A 246 -0.53 -0.77 -8.39
CA VAL A 246 0.28 -0.40 -9.56
C VAL A 246 1.50 0.42 -9.15
N GLU A 247 2.66 0.02 -9.66
CA GLU A 247 3.93 0.70 -9.48
C GLU A 247 4.05 1.96 -10.32
N TRP A 248 4.34 3.07 -9.65
CA TRP A 248 4.69 4.36 -10.22
C TRP A 248 6.15 4.65 -9.92
N SER A 249 6.86 5.15 -10.93
CA SER A 249 8.19 5.72 -10.76
C SER A 249 8.22 7.21 -11.07
N PHE A 250 9.16 7.88 -10.40
CA PHE A 250 9.45 9.31 -10.53
C PHE A 250 10.92 9.48 -10.89
N PRO A 251 11.31 9.29 -12.17
CA PRO A 251 12.71 9.18 -12.58
C PRO A 251 13.58 10.41 -12.33
N THR A 252 12.97 11.56 -12.04
CA THR A 252 13.67 12.81 -11.72
C THR A 252 13.99 12.96 -10.24
N LEU A 253 13.53 12.03 -9.39
CA LEU A 253 13.75 12.06 -7.94
C LEU A 253 14.56 10.84 -7.53
N THR A 254 15.58 11.08 -6.71
CA THR A 254 16.35 10.03 -6.06
C THR A 254 15.45 9.29 -5.05
N ASN A 255 15.64 7.99 -4.92
CA ASN A 255 14.95 7.18 -3.91
C ASN A 255 15.53 7.41 -2.50
N ASP A 256 15.24 8.56 -1.89
CA ASP A 256 15.63 8.88 -0.52
C ASP A 256 14.57 9.76 0.19
N VAL A 257 14.68 9.85 1.51
CA VAL A 257 13.71 10.59 2.34
C VAL A 257 13.73 12.10 2.08
N GLU A 258 14.86 12.66 1.64
CA GLU A 258 15.01 14.10 1.37
C GLU A 258 14.30 14.51 0.08
N HIS A 259 14.26 13.62 -0.91
CA HIS A 259 13.59 13.81 -2.20
C HIS A 259 12.17 13.22 -2.26
N ARG A 260 11.60 12.83 -1.12
CA ARG A 260 10.24 12.30 -1.03
C ARG A 260 9.19 13.30 -1.56
N LEU A 261 8.07 12.77 -2.02
CA LEU A 261 6.96 13.58 -2.54
C LEU A 261 6.24 14.35 -1.42
N LEU A 262 6.36 15.67 -1.39
CA LEU A 262 5.72 16.53 -0.38
C LEU A 262 4.73 17.52 -1.01
N PRO A 263 3.62 17.84 -0.33
CA PRO A 263 2.69 18.86 -0.80
C PRO A 263 3.23 20.29 -0.56
N PRO A 264 2.83 21.28 -1.39
CA PRO A 264 2.19 21.12 -2.69
C PRO A 264 3.24 20.81 -3.76
N MET A 265 3.11 19.68 -4.46
CA MET A 265 4.00 19.32 -5.57
C MET A 265 3.20 18.80 -6.76
N ILE A 266 3.60 19.21 -7.97
CA ILE A 266 3.11 18.65 -9.23
C ILE A 266 4.30 18.02 -9.94
N ILE A 267 4.21 16.73 -10.22
CA ILE A 267 5.29 15.96 -10.83
C ILE A 267 4.74 14.97 -11.86
N LYS A 268 5.56 14.58 -12.83
CA LYS A 268 5.21 13.53 -13.79
C LYS A 268 5.56 12.16 -13.23
N GLY A 269 4.55 11.32 -13.03
CA GLY A 269 4.74 9.91 -12.70
C GLY A 269 4.62 9.02 -13.93
N ARG A 270 5.34 7.90 -13.93
CA ARG A 270 5.29 6.85 -14.96
C ARG A 270 4.87 5.53 -14.32
N ILE A 271 3.92 4.82 -14.93
CA ILE A 271 3.67 3.42 -14.53
C ILE A 271 4.81 2.54 -15.04
N ILE A 272 5.51 1.81 -14.17
CA ILE A 272 6.75 1.06 -14.52
C ILE A 272 6.49 0.02 -15.61
N ASN A 273 5.47 -0.81 -15.43
CA ASN A 273 5.07 -1.87 -16.37
C ASN A 273 3.98 -1.41 -17.35
N GLY A 274 3.84 -0.10 -17.54
CA GLY A 274 2.79 0.49 -18.35
C GLY A 274 3.32 1.59 -19.27
N PRO A 275 2.58 1.93 -20.33
CA PRO A 275 2.96 3.05 -21.17
C PRO A 275 2.52 4.39 -20.55
N VAL A 276 1.80 4.42 -19.42
CA VAL A 276 1.10 5.62 -18.95
C VAL A 276 2.04 6.60 -18.23
N LEU A 277 1.95 7.86 -18.65
CA LEU A 277 2.59 9.02 -18.05
C LEU A 277 1.50 10.01 -17.64
N CYS A 278 1.51 10.46 -16.40
CA CYS A 278 0.50 11.38 -15.87
C CYS A 278 1.13 12.50 -15.04
N PRO A 279 0.58 13.73 -15.10
CA PRO A 279 0.82 14.69 -14.03
C PRO A 279 0.10 14.23 -12.76
N ILE A 280 0.82 14.27 -11.65
CA ILE A 280 0.37 13.87 -10.32
C ILE A 280 0.54 15.08 -9.41
N THR A 281 -0.54 15.44 -8.72
CA THR A 281 -0.53 16.49 -7.70
C THR A 281 -0.51 15.84 -6.33
N VAL A 282 0.55 16.08 -5.56
CA VAL A 282 0.66 15.68 -4.15
C VAL A 282 -0.16 16.65 -3.31
N LEU A 283 -1.17 16.12 -2.64
CA LEU A 283 -2.10 16.90 -1.82
C LEU A 283 -1.70 16.86 -0.35
N GLU A 284 -1.26 15.70 0.14
CA GLU A 284 -0.98 15.49 1.56
C GLU A 284 0.13 14.45 1.77
N SER A 285 0.93 14.62 2.83
CA SER A 285 1.71 13.54 3.44
C SER A 285 0.97 13.03 4.68
N ILE A 286 0.52 11.78 4.63
CA ILE A 286 -0.33 11.17 5.68
C ILE A 286 0.52 10.52 6.76
N HIS A 287 1.56 9.79 6.36
CA HIS A 287 2.41 9.01 7.25
C HIS A 287 3.84 9.02 6.70
N CYS A 288 4.85 9.29 7.54
CA CYS A 288 6.25 9.18 7.16
C CYS A 288 7.13 8.72 8.33
N MET A 289 7.81 7.59 8.16
CA MET A 289 8.78 7.03 9.12
C MET A 289 10.07 6.60 8.44
N ILE A 290 11.20 6.64 9.13
CA ILE A 290 12.54 6.34 8.58
C ILE A 290 13.08 5.02 9.16
N GLY A 291 13.45 4.08 8.28
CA GLY A 291 14.00 2.77 8.63
C GLY A 291 15.45 2.82 9.14
N PRO A 292 16.00 1.69 9.61
CA PRO A 292 15.48 0.33 9.44
C PRO A 292 14.39 -0.11 10.44
N ASN A 293 14.32 0.55 11.61
CA ASN A 293 13.33 0.23 12.65
C ASN A 293 12.06 1.08 12.55
N PHE A 294 12.04 2.11 11.69
CA PHE A 294 10.89 2.98 11.45
C PHE A 294 10.30 3.56 12.75
N ASP A 295 11.19 4.04 13.62
CA ASP A 295 10.89 4.67 14.91
C ASP A 295 11.03 6.20 14.86
N GLU A 296 11.73 6.73 13.85
CA GLU A 296 11.90 8.17 13.63
C GLU A 296 10.91 8.70 12.57
N LYS A 297 10.21 9.78 12.91
CA LYS A 297 9.37 10.52 11.95
C LYS A 297 10.23 11.31 10.96
N CYS A 298 9.79 11.34 9.71
CA CYS A 298 10.18 12.41 8.78
C CYS A 298 9.28 13.65 8.95
#